data_AF-A0A2D5UYM3-F1
#
_entry.id   AF-A0A2D5UYM3-F1
#
_cell.length_a   1.000
_cell.length_b   1.000
_cell.length_c   1.000
_cell.angle_alpha   90.00
_cell.angle_beta   90.00
_cell.angle_gamma   90.00
#
_symmetry.space_group_name_H-M   'P 1'
#
loop_
_entity.id
_entity.type
_entity.pdbx_description
1 polymer ?
#
loop_
_entity_poly.entity_id
_entity_poly.type
_entity_poly.pdbx_seq_one_letter_code
_entity_poly.pdbx_strand_id
1 'polypeptide(L)'
;MKTPPTKTPPKQSKVYYLKAGAILRYLIAEDEQLTTFITCKASHLPLITTEKDLYEALGSIQSEDNFQLNKLVKLLEVVEVTSYRRETGKPKPLLKEEIVKQLRSFALQPKKETRGTKNE
;
A
#
# COMPACT_ATOMS: atom_id res chain seq x y z
N MET A 1 16.17 -50.25 -1.40
CA MET A 1 15.08 -49.46 -0.81
C MET A 1 15.30 -48.00 -1.16
N LYS A 2 14.44 -47.38 -1.97
CA LYS A 2 14.52 -45.94 -2.29
C LYS A 2 13.62 -45.20 -1.31
N THR A 3 14.19 -44.29 -0.52
CA THR A 3 13.45 -43.41 0.39
C THR A 3 12.46 -42.54 -0.39
N PRO A 4 11.24 -42.30 0.13
CA PRO A 4 10.27 -41.44 -0.52
C PRO A 4 10.72 -39.97 -0.46
N PRO A 5 10.42 -39.15 -1.48
CA PRO A 5 10.81 -37.74 -1.49
C PRO A 5 10.07 -36.97 -0.40
N THR A 6 10.84 -36.31 0.46
CA THR A 6 10.35 -35.42 1.52
C THR A 6 9.59 -34.25 0.89
N LYS A 7 8.27 -34.24 0.99
CA LYS A 7 7.44 -33.09 0.59
C LYS A 7 7.79 -31.90 1.47
N THR A 8 8.54 -30.94 0.92
CA THR A 8 8.80 -29.66 1.57
C THR A 8 7.47 -28.90 1.68
N PRO A 9 7.06 -28.42 2.86
CA PRO A 9 5.84 -27.63 2.98
C PRO A 9 5.99 -26.32 2.18
N PRO A 10 4.92 -25.82 1.53
CA PRO A 10 4.99 -24.60 0.76
C PRO A 10 5.39 -23.42 1.67
N LYS A 11 6.45 -22.72 1.26
CA LYS A 11 6.94 -21.50 1.93
C LYS A 11 5.83 -20.45 1.85
N GLN A 12 5.16 -20.15 2.96
CA GLN A 12 4.11 -19.13 3.01
C GLN A 12 4.67 -17.80 2.52
N SER A 13 4.19 -17.32 1.37
CA SER A 13 4.54 -16.00 0.85
C SER A 13 3.87 -14.94 1.72
N LYS A 14 4.65 -14.03 2.32
CA LYS A 14 4.09 -12.90 3.05
C LYS A 14 3.28 -12.04 2.07
N VAL A 15 2.01 -11.83 2.39
CA VAL A 15 1.11 -10.90 1.69
C VAL A 15 1.21 -9.54 2.37
N TYR A 16 1.30 -8.46 1.59
CA TYR A 16 1.44 -7.10 2.10
C TYR A 16 0.17 -6.30 1.83
N TYR A 17 -0.39 -5.74 2.90
CA TYR A 17 -1.59 -4.93 2.81
C TYR A 17 -1.24 -3.43 2.66
N LEU A 18 -1.70 -2.81 1.58
CA LEU A 18 -1.57 -1.37 1.36
C LEU A 18 -2.74 -0.61 1.98
N LYS A 19 -2.45 0.24 2.97
CA LYS A 19 -3.41 1.14 3.63
C LYS A 19 -3.58 2.43 2.82
N ALA A 20 -4.71 3.10 3.00
CA ALA A 20 -5.05 4.36 2.33
C ALA A 20 -3.92 5.41 2.36
N GLY A 21 -3.24 5.57 3.50
CA GLY A 21 -2.14 6.54 3.62
C GLY A 21 -0.93 6.22 2.75
N ALA A 22 -0.59 4.94 2.59
CA ALA A 22 0.49 4.51 1.70
C ALA A 22 0.09 4.69 0.23
N ILE A 23 -1.17 4.39 -0.11
CA ILE A 23 -1.70 4.62 -1.45
C ILE A 23 -1.66 6.11 -1.79
N LEU A 24 -2.17 6.96 -0.90
CA LEU A 24 -2.15 8.41 -1.07
C LEU A 24 -0.72 8.92 -1.29
N ARG A 25 0.21 8.55 -0.39
CA ARG A 25 1.63 8.92 -0.50
C ARG A 25 2.24 8.51 -1.84
N TYR A 26 1.96 7.30 -2.31
CA TYR A 26 2.44 6.84 -3.61
C TYR A 26 1.92 7.73 -4.74
N LEU A 27 0.63 8.08 -4.71
CA LEU A 27 -0.05 8.84 -5.76
C LEU A 27 0.33 10.33 -5.85
N ILE A 28 0.63 10.97 -4.71
CA ILE A 28 0.83 12.44 -4.66
C ILE A 28 2.24 12.88 -4.24
N ALA A 29 3.04 11.99 -3.65
CA ALA A 29 4.37 12.33 -3.12
C ALA A 29 5.50 11.63 -3.90
N GLU A 30 6.67 12.25 -3.83
CA GLU A 30 7.92 11.71 -4.35
C GLU A 30 8.58 10.82 -3.28
N ASP A 31 8.17 9.55 -3.21
CA ASP A 31 8.81 8.53 -2.38
C ASP A 31 9.32 7.39 -3.27
N GLU A 32 10.62 7.45 -3.63
CA GLU A 32 11.26 6.46 -4.50
C GLU A 32 11.24 5.05 -3.92
N GLN A 33 11.38 4.91 -2.60
CA GLN A 33 11.38 3.60 -1.95
C GLN A 33 10.00 2.96 -2.03
N LEU A 34 8.94 3.72 -1.75
CA LEU A 34 7.57 3.25 -1.89
C LEU A 34 7.23 2.98 -3.35
N THR A 35 7.68 3.84 -4.27
CA THR A 35 7.50 3.67 -5.71
C THR A 35 8.15 2.37 -6.19
N THR A 36 9.39 2.10 -5.77
CA THR A 36 10.10 0.87 -6.11
C THR A 36 9.43 -0.35 -5.49
N PHE A 37 8.95 -0.24 -4.24
CA PHE A 37 8.25 -1.32 -3.56
C PHE A 37 6.98 -1.74 -4.31
N ILE A 38 6.14 -0.77 -4.69
CA ILE A 38 4.88 -1.03 -5.40
C ILE A 38 5.15 -1.46 -6.85
N THR A 39 6.03 -0.77 -7.56
CA THR A 39 6.21 -0.96 -9.01
C THR A 39 7.05 -2.19 -9.35
N CYS A 40 8.14 -2.42 -8.60
CA CYS A 40 9.15 -3.41 -8.99
C CYS A 40 9.06 -4.71 -8.18
N LYS A 41 8.66 -4.65 -6.90
CA LYS A 41 8.66 -5.84 -6.02
C LYS A 41 7.34 -6.60 -6.00
N ALA A 42 6.27 -6.07 -6.62
CA ALA A 42 4.97 -6.71 -6.65
C ALA A 42 4.96 -8.05 -7.42
N SER A 43 5.91 -8.28 -8.33
CA SER A 43 6.10 -9.58 -9.01
C SER A 43 6.52 -10.72 -8.06
N HIS A 44 7.03 -10.39 -6.87
CA HIS A 44 7.51 -11.35 -5.88
C HIS A 44 6.78 -11.28 -4.54
N LEU A 45 6.05 -10.18 -4.29
CA LEU A 45 5.33 -9.92 -3.06
C LEU A 45 3.86 -9.59 -3.40
N PRO A 46 2.91 -10.48 -3.10
CA PRO A 46 1.49 -10.18 -3.31
C PRO A 46 1.10 -8.93 -2.53
N LEU A 47 0.61 -7.91 -3.23
CA LEU A 47 0.08 -6.69 -2.64
C LEU A 47 -1.45 -6.75 -2.67
N ILE A 48 -2.08 -6.51 -1.53
CA ILE A 48 -3.54 -6.47 -1.41
C ILE A 48 -3.97 -5.12 -0.84
N THR A 49 -5.17 -4.67 -1.20
CA THR A 49 -5.85 -3.54 -0.55
C THR A 49 -7.35 -3.74 -0.60
N THR A 50 -8.11 -2.94 0.15
CA THR A 50 -9.56 -2.94 0.01
C THR A 50 -10.04 -1.77 -0.84
N GLU A 51 -11.20 -1.94 -1.45
CA GLU A 51 -11.98 -0.86 -2.07
C GLU A 51 -12.27 0.33 -1.13
N LYS A 52 -12.17 0.15 0.20
CA LYS A 52 -12.28 1.25 1.18
C LYS A 52 -10.99 2.05 1.20
N ASP A 53 -9.85 1.39 1.37
CA ASP A 53 -8.56 2.07 1.44
C ASP A 53 -8.24 2.83 0.13
N LEU A 54 -8.62 2.25 -1.01
CA LEU A 54 -8.52 2.93 -2.30
C LEU A 54 -9.44 4.15 -2.38
N TYR A 55 -10.70 4.03 -1.93
CA TYR A 55 -11.66 5.13 -1.89
C TYR A 55 -11.18 6.28 -1.00
N GLU A 56 -10.70 5.97 0.21
CA GLU A 56 -10.23 6.99 1.14
C GLU A 56 -8.98 7.70 0.63
N ALA A 57 -8.06 6.97 0.00
CA ALA A 57 -6.88 7.57 -0.61
C ALA A 57 -7.27 8.51 -1.76
N LEU A 58 -8.07 8.03 -2.72
CA LEU A 58 -8.50 8.83 -3.87
C LEU A 58 -9.32 10.06 -3.44
N GLY A 59 -10.23 9.89 -2.48
CA GLY A 59 -11.03 11.00 -1.94
C GLY A 59 -10.26 12.00 -1.09
N SER A 60 -8.99 11.71 -0.77
CA SER A 60 -8.10 12.62 -0.02
C SER A 60 -7.15 13.43 -0.90
N ILE A 61 -7.20 13.22 -2.22
CA ILE A 61 -6.43 14.00 -3.20
C ILE A 61 -7.06 15.38 -3.34
N GLN A 62 -6.23 16.42 -3.29
CA GLN A 62 -6.61 17.82 -3.48
C GLN A 62 -6.14 18.31 -4.85
N SER A 63 -6.74 19.40 -5.33
CA SER A 63 -6.45 20.01 -6.64
C SER A 63 -4.99 20.43 -6.82
N GLU A 64 -4.35 20.81 -5.72
CA GLU A 64 -2.97 21.26 -5.64
C GLU A 64 -1.95 20.12 -5.53
N ASP A 65 -2.41 18.88 -5.38
CA ASP A 65 -1.52 17.73 -5.29
C ASP A 65 -0.94 17.40 -6.67
N ASN A 66 0.32 16.95 -6.70
CA ASN A 66 0.96 16.41 -7.90
C ASN A 66 0.46 14.97 -8.16
N PHE A 67 -0.83 14.82 -8.47
CA PHE A 67 -1.42 13.53 -8.73
C PHE A 67 -0.90 12.91 -10.03
N GLN A 68 -0.43 11.67 -9.93
CA GLN A 68 0.16 10.94 -11.05
C GLN A 68 -0.75 9.79 -11.51
N LEU A 69 -1.52 10.01 -12.58
CA LEU A 69 -2.46 9.02 -13.12
C LEU A 69 -1.77 7.70 -13.51
N ASN A 70 -0.58 7.77 -14.09
CA ASN A 70 0.25 6.60 -14.43
C ASN A 70 0.56 5.74 -13.19
N LYS A 71 0.80 6.36 -12.03
CA LYS A 71 0.97 5.64 -10.77
C LYS A 71 -0.32 4.95 -10.34
N LEU A 72 -1.48 5.60 -10.46
CA LEU A 72 -2.76 4.95 -10.17
C LEU A 72 -2.99 3.72 -11.05
N VAL A 73 -2.76 3.84 -12.36
CA VAL A 73 -2.89 2.70 -13.28
C VAL A 73 -1.95 1.57 -12.85
N LYS A 74 -0.69 1.88 -12.54
CA LYS A 74 0.27 0.86 -12.09
C LYS A 74 -0.14 0.20 -10.78
N LEU A 75 -0.66 0.97 -9.82
CA LEU A 75 -1.18 0.44 -8.56
C LEU A 75 -2.28 -0.60 -8.82
N LEU A 76 -3.25 -0.28 -9.69
CA LEU A 76 -4.37 -1.16 -10.01
C LEU A 76 -3.94 -2.40 -10.80
N GLU A 77 -2.84 -2.34 -11.54
CA GLU A 77 -2.25 -3.48 -12.24
C GLU A 77 -1.65 -4.51 -11.27
N VAL A 78 -1.03 -4.04 -10.18
CA VAL A 78 -0.20 -4.89 -9.32
C VAL A 78 -0.82 -5.25 -7.97
N VAL A 79 -1.87 -4.54 -7.56
CA VAL A 79 -2.54 -4.74 -6.26
C VAL A 79 -3.86 -5.47 -6.47
N GLU A 80 -4.07 -6.54 -5.72
CA GLU A 80 -5.38 -7.18 -5.63
C GLU A 80 -6.32 -6.32 -4.77
N VAL A 81 -7.43 -5.88 -5.35
CA VAL A 81 -8.45 -5.07 -4.65
C VAL A 81 -9.57 -5.97 -4.16
N THR A 82 -9.71 -6.07 -2.84
CA THR A 82 -10.72 -6.88 -2.17
C THR A 82 -11.90 -6.02 -1.68
N SER A 83 -13.02 -6.68 -1.37
CA SER A 83 -14.19 -5.98 -0.83
C SER A 83 -14.08 -5.81 0.68
N TYR A 84 -14.13 -4.55 1.14
CA TYR A 84 -14.14 -4.22 2.57
C TYR A 84 -15.32 -4.88 3.30
N ARG A 85 -16.49 -4.92 2.66
CA ARG A 85 -17.69 -5.54 3.24
C ARG A 85 -17.53 -7.05 3.39
N ARG A 86 -16.91 -7.73 2.42
CA ARG A 86 -16.66 -9.17 2.51
C ARG A 86 -15.66 -9.49 3.61
N GLU A 87 -14.62 -8.67 3.79
CA GLU A 87 -13.59 -8.89 4.81
C GLU A 87 -14.07 -8.56 6.23
N THR A 88 -14.85 -7.48 6.40
CA THR A 88 -15.18 -6.96 7.73
C THR A 88 -16.63 -7.20 8.15
N GLY A 89 -17.50 -7.64 7.23
CA GLY A 89 -18.95 -7.73 7.44
C GLY A 89 -19.66 -6.37 7.56
N LYS A 90 -18.94 -5.24 7.45
CA LYS A 90 -19.48 -3.89 7.66
C LYS A 90 -19.63 -3.14 6.34
N PRO A 91 -20.61 -2.22 6.23
CA PRO A 91 -20.68 -1.33 5.08
C PRO A 91 -19.44 -0.42 5.04
N LYS A 92 -19.07 0.01 3.83
CA LYS A 92 -18.01 1.00 3.64
C LYS A 92 -18.40 2.31 4.35
N PRO A 93 -17.58 2.85 5.26
CA PRO A 93 -17.90 4.09 5.94
C PRO A 93 -17.82 5.29 4.98
N LEU A 94 -18.56 6.35 5.29
CA LEU A 94 -18.43 7.63 4.60
C LEU A 94 -17.06 8.25 4.90
N LEU A 95 -16.42 8.83 3.89
CA LEU A 95 -15.19 9.58 4.08
C LEU A 95 -15.50 10.88 4.83
N LYS A 96 -14.94 11.01 6.03
CA LYS A 96 -15.06 12.21 6.87
C LYS A 96 -13.81 13.08 6.75
N GLU A 97 -13.96 14.37 7.00
CA GLU A 97 -12.87 15.34 6.90
C GLU A 97 -11.70 15.01 7.85
N GLU A 98 -11.98 14.47 9.04
CA GLU A 98 -10.94 14.07 9.99
C GLU A 98 -10.08 12.94 9.43
N ILE A 99 -10.69 12.01 8.69
CA ILE A 99 -9.98 10.90 8.02
C ILE A 99 -9.06 11.48 6.95
N VAL A 100 -9.56 12.42 6.14
CA VAL A 100 -8.76 13.10 5.11
C VAL A 100 -7.55 13.79 5.75
N LYS A 101 -7.76 14.57 6.81
CA LYS A 101 -6.68 15.26 7.55
C LYS A 101 -5.63 14.29 8.07
N GLN A 102 -6.05 13.15 8.63
CA GLN A 102 -5.14 12.11 9.13
C GLN A 102 -4.32 11.47 8.00
N LEU A 103 -4.96 11.11 6.90
CA LEU A 103 -4.30 10.50 5.75
C LEU A 103 -3.27 11.45 5.12
N ARG A 104 -3.62 12.72 4.97
CA ARG A 104 -2.72 13.75 4.42
C ARG A 104 -1.52 14.00 5.35
N SER A 105 -1.75 14.08 6.66
CA SER A 105 -0.66 14.19 7.64
C SER A 105 0.32 13.02 7.54
N PHE A 106 -0.17 11.80 7.37
CA PHE A 106 0.69 10.63 7.17
C PHE A 106 1.43 10.65 5.83
N ALA A 107 0.73 10.97 4.74
CA ALA A 107 1.28 10.89 3.40
C ALA A 107 2.38 11.92 3.14
N LEU A 108 2.21 13.13 3.69
CA LEU A 108 3.10 14.27 3.46
C LEU A 108 4.20 14.40 4.53
N GLN A 109 4.23 13.51 5.54
CA GLN A 109 5.29 13.53 6.53
C GLN A 109 6.65 13.21 5.88
N PRO A 110 7.64 14.12 5.99
CA PRO A 110 8.99 13.85 5.54
C PRO A 110 9.54 12.65 6.33
N LYS A 111 10.20 11.70 5.63
CA LYS A 111 10.88 10.60 6.30
C LYS A 111 11.92 11.22 7.25
N LYS A 112 11.79 10.99 8.55
CA LYS A 112 12.91 11.23 9.48
C LYS A 112 14.04 10.31 9.02
N GLU A 113 15.10 10.89 8.45
CA GLU A 113 16.35 10.18 8.22
C GLU A 113 16.80 9.60 9.56
N THR A 114 16.66 8.30 9.78
CA THR A 114 17.45 7.60 10.78
C THR A 114 18.88 7.58 10.27
N ARG A 115 19.62 8.67 10.48
CA ARG A 115 21.07 8.65 10.42
C ARG A 115 21.51 7.69 11.52
N GLY A 116 21.95 6.50 11.12
CA GLY A 116 22.63 5.59 12.02
C GLY A 116 23.84 6.32 12.59
N THR A 117 23.82 6.57 13.89
CA THR A 117 25.02 6.87 14.66
C THR A 117 25.94 5.67 14.50
N LYS A 118 26.93 5.81 13.61
CA LYS A 118 28.17 5.04 13.74
C LYS A 118 28.81 5.52 15.03
N ASN A 119 28.75 4.68 16.06
CA ASN A 119 29.64 4.84 17.20
C ASN A 119 31.03 4.44 16.70
N GLU A 120 31.93 5.41 16.75
CA GLU A 120 33.38 5.28 16.57
C GLU A 120 34.00 4.62 17.82
#